data_AF-A0A0M9EQB6-F1
#
_entry.id   AF-A0A0M9EQB6-F1
#
_cell.length_a   1.000
_cell.length_b   1.000
_cell.length_c   1.000
_cell.angle_alpha   90.00
_cell.angle_beta   90.00
_cell.angle_gamma   90.00
#
_symmetry.space_group_name_H-M   'P 1'
#
loop_
_entity.id
_entity.type
_entity.pdbx_description
1 polymer ?
#
loop_
_entity_poly.entity_id
_entity_poly.type
_entity_poly.pdbx_seq_one_letter_code
_entity_poly.pdbx_strand_id
1 'polypeptide(L)'
;MTTKEMIDDLWKEGSSNLSDEYKRPYHEFQAGTFRNFECAADCKIVSFKRGDEVLARKTPPGRMQSVPADITILVHGGETGGRAKAS
;
A
#
# COMPACT_ATOMS: atom_id res chain seq x y z
N MET A 1 -12.10 -2.90 13.45
CA MET A 1 -12.35 -3.41 12.09
C MET A 1 -12.25 -2.23 11.15
N THR A 2 -11.35 -2.29 10.19
CA THR A 2 -11.00 -1.13 9.35
C THR A 2 -12.02 -0.91 8.24
N THR A 3 -12.51 0.32 8.05
CA THR A 3 -13.46 0.68 6.97
C THR A 3 -12.78 1.34 5.77
N LYS A 4 -13.52 1.52 4.68
CA LYS A 4 -13.06 2.33 3.54
C LYS A 4 -12.72 3.76 3.95
N GLU A 5 -13.57 4.44 4.74
CA GLU A 5 -13.28 5.82 5.16
C GLU A 5 -11.97 5.91 5.94
N MET A 6 -11.70 4.94 6.83
CA MET A 6 -10.44 4.89 7.56
C MET A 6 -9.23 4.80 6.62
N ILE A 7 -9.30 3.97 5.57
CA ILE A 7 -8.24 3.87 4.56
C ILE A 7 -8.08 5.20 3.81
N ASP A 8 -9.19 5.84 3.45
CA ASP A 8 -9.19 7.12 2.74
C ASP A 8 -8.54 8.23 3.58
N ASP A 9 -8.80 8.27 4.88
CA ASP A 9 -8.22 9.23 5.83
C ASP A 9 -6.72 8.99 6.10
N LEU A 10 -6.32 7.72 6.16
CA LEU A 10 -4.94 7.30 6.45
C LEU A 10 -4.02 7.42 5.23
N TRP A 11 -4.56 7.26 4.03
CA TRP A 11 -3.80 7.42 2.79
C TRP A 11 -3.41 8.88 2.59
N LYS A 12 -2.14 9.11 2.29
CA LYS A 12 -1.61 10.43 1.92
C LYS A 12 -0.97 10.33 0.54
N GLU A 13 -1.55 11.07 -0.41
CA GLU A 13 -0.96 11.25 -1.74
C GLU A 13 0.37 12.00 -1.63
N GLY A 14 1.30 11.72 -2.54
CA GLY A 14 2.60 12.40 -2.59
C GLY A 14 3.74 11.51 -3.05
N SER A 15 4.87 12.12 -3.41
CA SER A 15 5.97 11.39 -4.05
C SER A 15 6.71 10.46 -3.08
N SER A 16 7.08 9.29 -3.60
CA SER A 16 7.95 8.33 -2.92
C SER A 16 9.07 7.93 -3.89
N ASN A 17 10.33 8.09 -3.46
CA ASN A 17 11.50 7.61 -4.19
C ASN A 17 11.93 6.27 -3.58
N LEU A 18 11.47 5.17 -4.19
CA LEU A 18 11.82 3.81 -3.74
C LEU A 18 13.09 3.33 -4.46
N SER A 19 13.94 2.58 -3.75
CA SER A 19 15.15 1.97 -4.32
C SER A 19 14.81 0.81 -5.26
N ASP A 20 15.76 0.48 -6.15
CA ASP A 20 15.59 -0.53 -7.20
C ASP A 20 15.26 -1.94 -6.67
N GLU A 21 15.69 -2.29 -5.46
CA GLU A 21 15.41 -3.61 -4.86
C GLU A 21 13.91 -3.87 -4.63
N TYR A 22 13.09 -2.81 -4.56
CA TYR A 22 11.65 -2.87 -4.40
C TYR A 22 10.90 -2.83 -5.74
N LYS A 23 11.61 -2.80 -6.88
CA LYS A 23 11.02 -2.82 -8.22
C LYS A 23 10.45 -4.19 -8.58
N ARG A 24 9.12 -4.33 -8.58
CA ARG A 24 8.41 -5.55 -8.98
C ARG A 24 7.02 -5.20 -9.54
N PRO A 25 6.55 -5.89 -10.60
CA PRO A 25 5.25 -5.64 -11.23
C PRO A 25 4.04 -6.04 -10.39
N TYR A 26 4.23 -6.94 -9.43
CA TYR A 26 3.23 -7.30 -8.45
C TYR A 26 3.92 -7.50 -7.10
N HIS A 27 3.30 -6.99 -6.04
CA HIS A 27 3.76 -7.26 -4.69
C HIS A 27 2.62 -7.19 -3.68
N GLU A 28 2.62 -8.12 -2.73
CA GLU A 28 1.61 -8.26 -1.69
C GLU A 28 2.26 -8.18 -0.31
N PHE A 29 1.68 -7.34 0.55
CA PHE A 29 2.11 -7.12 1.92
C PHE A 29 1.04 -7.63 2.87
N GLN A 30 1.39 -8.67 3.64
CA GLN A 30 0.45 -9.36 4.52
C GLN A 30 0.05 -8.51 5.73
N ALA A 31 -1.24 -8.55 6.06
CA ALA A 31 -1.80 -7.92 7.24
C ALA A 31 -0.98 -8.24 8.52
N GLY A 32 -0.81 -7.23 9.37
CA GLY A 32 -0.13 -7.37 10.67
C GLY A 32 1.40 -7.48 10.60
N THR A 33 2.00 -7.49 9.40
CA THR A 33 3.47 -7.61 9.24
C THR A 33 4.19 -6.26 9.10
N PHE A 34 3.44 -5.18 8.92
CA PHE A 34 3.96 -3.83 8.70
C PHE A 34 3.02 -2.77 9.24
N ARG A 35 3.57 -1.56 9.46
CA ARG A 35 2.83 -0.39 9.95
C ARG A 35 2.95 0.80 9.00
N ASN A 36 4.06 0.91 8.30
CA ASN A 36 4.33 1.94 7.32
C ASN A 36 4.35 1.35 5.92
N PHE A 37 3.69 2.01 4.97
CA PHE A 37 3.67 1.65 3.56
C PHE A 37 3.87 2.88 2.68
N GLU A 38 4.66 2.74 1.61
CA GLU A 38 4.92 3.77 0.59
C GLU A 38 4.86 3.12 -0.80
N CYS A 39 4.25 3.78 -1.78
CA CYS A 39 4.29 3.39 -3.20
C CYS A 39 4.78 4.54 -4.05
N ALA A 40 5.71 4.25 -4.95
CA ALA A 40 6.24 5.18 -5.93
C ALA A 40 5.23 5.45 -7.06
N ALA A 41 5.51 6.47 -7.88
CA ALA A 41 4.59 6.96 -8.91
C ALA A 41 4.37 5.98 -10.06
N ASP A 42 5.30 5.05 -10.28
CA ASP A 42 5.20 4.07 -11.35
C ASP A 42 4.41 2.82 -10.93
N CYS A 43 4.03 2.70 -9.64
CA CYS A 43 2.94 1.78 -9.23
C CYS A 43 1.62 2.18 -9.94
N LYS A 44 0.87 1.24 -10.55
CA LYS A 44 -0.40 1.61 -11.22
C LYS A 44 -1.58 1.73 -10.25
N ILE A 45 -1.77 0.75 -9.37
CA ILE A 45 -2.91 0.71 -8.43
C ILE A 45 -2.47 0.05 -7.12
N VAL A 46 -2.93 0.58 -5.99
CA VAL A 46 -2.80 -0.06 -4.68
C VAL A 46 -4.19 -0.46 -4.18
N SER A 47 -4.37 -1.74 -3.88
CA SER A 47 -5.61 -2.28 -3.29
C SER A 47 -5.42 -2.57 -1.81
N PHE A 48 -6.36 -2.12 -0.99
CA PHE A 48 -6.40 -2.39 0.45
C PHE A 48 -7.47 -3.46 0.71
N LYS A 49 -7.04 -4.60 1.23
CA LYS A 49 -7.88 -5.77 1.48
C LYS A 49 -8.02 -6.07 2.96
N ARG A 50 -9.17 -6.62 3.34
CA ARG A 50 -9.42 -7.24 4.65
C ARG A 50 -10.01 -8.63 4.41
N GLY A 51 -9.19 -9.66 4.62
CA GLY A 51 -9.49 -11.00 4.09
C GLY A 51 -9.62 -10.97 2.56
N ASP A 52 -10.76 -11.42 2.04
CA ASP A 52 -11.04 -11.44 0.60
C ASP A 52 -11.71 -10.16 0.07
N GLU A 53 -12.16 -9.28 0.96
CA GLU A 53 -12.85 -8.05 0.59
C GLU A 53 -11.85 -6.93 0.24
N VAL A 54 -12.05 -6.26 -0.91
CA VAL A 54 -11.32 -5.04 -1.27
C VAL A 54 -12.07 -3.83 -0.72
N LEU A 55 -11.50 -3.14 0.26
CA LEU A 55 -12.12 -1.98 0.91
C LEU A 55 -11.92 -0.70 0.09
N ALA A 56 -10.72 -0.51 -0.45
CA ALA A 56 -10.36 0.68 -1.21
C ALA A 56 -9.30 0.38 -2.27
N ARG A 57 -9.27 1.21 -3.31
CA ARG A 57 -8.18 1.29 -4.27
C ARG A 57 -7.68 2.72 -4.33
N LYS A 58 -6.36 2.89 -4.38
CA LYS A 58 -5.69 4.19 -4.47
C LYS A 58 -4.79 4.22 -5.67
N THR A 59 -4.73 5.40 -6.29
CA THR A 59 -3.79 5.70 -7.37
C THR A 59 -2.50 6.20 -6.72
N PRO A 60 -1.35 5.58 -7.01
CA PRO A 60 -0.04 6.05 -6.57
C PRO A 60 0.37 7.35 -7.28
N PRO A 61 1.38 8.08 -6.77
CA PRO A 61 2.18 7.77 -5.60
C PRO A 61 1.48 8.13 -4.28
N GLY A 62 1.85 7.45 -3.21
CA GLY A 62 1.38 7.82 -1.88
C GLY A 62 1.84 6.86 -0.79
N ARG A 63 1.44 7.17 0.44
CA ARG A 63 1.90 6.48 1.64
C ARG A 63 0.84 6.37 2.71
N MET A 64 1.09 5.47 3.66
CA MET A 64 0.28 5.23 4.85
C MET A 64 1.20 4.88 6.03
N GLN A 65 1.20 5.69 7.09
CA GLN A 65 2.09 5.50 8.25
C GLN A 65 1.46 4.70 9.41
N SER A 66 0.16 4.45 9.34
CA SER A 66 -0.58 3.71 10.36
C SER A 66 -1.47 2.68 9.69
N VAL A 67 -0.86 1.76 8.94
CA VAL A 67 -1.58 0.67 8.29
C VAL A 67 -2.24 -0.19 9.37
N PRO A 68 -3.57 -0.36 9.34
CA PRO A 68 -4.25 -1.18 10.34
C PRO A 68 -3.84 -2.65 10.23
N ALA A 69 -3.74 -3.33 11.37
CA ALA A 69 -3.20 -4.69 11.44
C ALA A 69 -4.07 -5.74 10.71
N ASP A 70 -5.32 -5.42 10.38
CA ASP A 70 -6.24 -6.27 9.62
C ASP A 70 -6.19 -6.03 8.10
N ILE A 71 -5.25 -5.21 7.61
CA ILE A 71 -5.16 -4.81 6.20
C ILE A 71 -3.98 -5.42 5.47
N THR A 72 -4.28 -6.17 4.41
CA THR A 72 -3.31 -6.61 3.40
C THR A 72 -3.27 -5.57 2.28
N ILE A 73 -2.07 -5.19 1.82
CA ILE A 73 -1.90 -4.25 0.71
C ILE A 73 -1.38 -4.99 -0.52
N LEU A 74 -2.04 -4.82 -1.66
CA LEU A 74 -1.62 -5.35 -2.96
C LEU A 74 -1.25 -4.20 -3.89
N VAL A 75 -0.05 -4.26 -4.46
CA VAL A 75 0.38 -3.35 -5.51
C VAL A 75 0.22 -4.05 -6.85
N HIS A 76 -0.53 -3.42 -7.75
CA HIS A 76 -0.79 -3.91 -9.09
C HIS A 76 -0.05 -3.05 -10.12
N GLY A 77 0.84 -3.66 -10.88
CA GLY A 77 1.52 -3.04 -12.01
C GLY A 77 2.52 -1.95 -11.62
N GLY A 78 3.43 -1.67 -12.55
CA GLY A 78 4.55 -0.74 -12.36
C GLY A 78 5.89 -1.44 -12.40
N GLU A 79 6.96 -0.72 -12.71
CA GLU A 79 8.32 -1.23 -12.52
C GLU A 79 8.75 -1.00 -11.07
N THR A 80 8.38 0.12 -10.45
CA THR A 80 8.53 0.34 -9.00
C THR A 80 7.38 -0.29 -8.21
N GLY A 81 7.70 -1.23 -7.31
CA GLY A 81 6.73 -1.80 -6.38
C GLY A 81 6.46 -0.88 -5.19
N GLY A 82 5.76 -1.40 -4.17
CA GLY A 82 5.62 -0.73 -2.89
C GLY A 82 6.77 -1.06 -1.93
N ARG A 83 6.86 -0.33 -0.82
CA ARG A 83 7.72 -0.63 0.32
C ARG A 83 6.89 -0.66 1.59
N ALA A 84 7.12 -1.66 2.43
CA ALA A 84 6.53 -1.74 3.76
C ALA A 84 7.60 -1.87 4.84
N LYS A 85 7.33 -1.33 6.04
CA LYS A 85 8.20 -1.48 7.22
C LYS A 85 7.40 -1.87 8.46
N ALA A 86 7.98 -2.78 9.24
CA ALA A 86 7.43 -3.28 10.50
C ALA A 86 7.23 -2.18 11.56
N SER A 87 8.18 -1.26 11.70
CA SER A 87 8.15 -0.06 12.56
C SER A 87 9.33 0.83 12.21
#